data_AF-A0A257U241-F1
#
_entry.id   AF-A0A257U241-F1
#
_cell.length_a   1.000
_cell.length_b   1.000
_cell.length_c   1.000
_cell.angle_alpha   90.00
_cell.angle_beta   90.00
_cell.angle_gamma   90.00
#
_symmetry.space_group_name_H-M   'P 1'
#
loop_
_entity.id
_entity.type
_entity.pdbx_description
1 polymer ?
#
loop_
_entity_poly.entity_id
_entity_poly.type
_entity_poly.pdbx_seq_one_letter_code
_entity_poly.pdbx_strand_id
1 'polypeptide(L)'
;AEIVWKRLARAGVRFPDEDRVTELLGTGACHPGLGDASADPPEVVLHLAVRGEDRAAVTRFGYELAPLVTSGPPGVTGFAGGRPKAQEIVAYWPALVRKTLVDPHLRVTVESA
;
A
#
# COMPACT_ATOMS: atom_id res chain seq x y z
N ALA A 1 -5.45 -9.51 8.21
CA ALA A 1 -5.29 -8.07 8.53
C ALA A 1 -5.52 -7.74 10.00
N GLU A 2 -6.56 -8.29 10.64
CA GLU A 2 -6.99 -7.95 12.02
C GLU A 2 -5.90 -7.90 13.08
N ILE A 3 -4.92 -8.80 13.03
CA ILE A 3 -3.80 -8.80 13.99
C ILE A 3 -3.02 -7.47 13.97
N VAL A 4 -2.80 -6.87 12.80
CA VAL A 4 -2.10 -5.59 12.64
C VAL A 4 -2.92 -4.47 13.25
N TRP A 5 -4.21 -4.41 12.92
CA TRP A 5 -5.12 -3.35 13.39
C TRP A 5 -5.32 -3.39 14.90
N LYS A 6 -5.48 -4.58 15.48
CA LYS A 6 -5.60 -4.76 16.93
C LYS A 6 -4.30 -4.38 17.65
N ARG A 7 -3.13 -4.70 17.10
CA ARG A 7 -1.83 -4.32 17.67
C ARG A 7 -1.61 -2.81 17.64
N LEU A 8 -1.97 -2.14 16.55
CA LEU A 8 -1.91 -0.68 16.48
C LEU A 8 -2.84 -0.01 17.48
N ALA A 9 -4.08 -0.48 17.58
CA ALA A 9 -5.03 0.05 18.54
C ALA A 9 -4.54 -0.11 20.00
N ARG A 10 -3.89 -1.24 20.33
CA ARG A 10 -3.24 -1.46 21.64
C ARG A 10 -2.05 -0.52 21.87
N ALA A 11 -1.36 -0.12 20.81
CA ALA A 11 -0.28 0.85 20.85
C ALA A 11 -0.77 2.32 20.86
N GLY A 12 -2.09 2.54 20.94
CA GLY A 12 -2.69 3.88 20.94
C GLY A 12 -2.79 4.53 19.55
N VAL A 13 -2.45 3.82 18.47
CA VAL A 13 -2.53 4.34 17.10
C VAL A 13 -3.79 3.81 16.43
N ARG A 14 -4.60 4.73 15.90
CA ARG A 14 -5.79 4.42 15.10
C ARG A 14 -5.80 5.31 13.86
N PHE A 15 -6.28 4.75 12.77
CA PHE A 15 -6.55 5.46 11.53
C PHE A 15 -8.05 5.38 11.26
N PRO A 16 -8.67 6.44 10.71
CA PRO A 16 -10.01 6.37 10.15
C PRO A 16 -10.12 5.26 9.10
N ASP A 17 -11.32 4.74 8.87
CA ASP A 17 -11.51 3.64 7.92
C ASP A 17 -11.25 4.08 6.48
N GLU A 18 -11.56 5.33 6.13
CA GLU A 18 -11.26 5.95 4.83
C GLU A 18 -9.76 6.12 4.55
N ASP A 19 -8.94 6.06 5.60
CA ASP A 19 -7.49 6.19 5.53
C ASP A 19 -6.77 4.84 5.65
N ARG A 20 -7.52 3.74 5.67
CA ARG A 20 -7.02 2.37 5.74
C ARG A 20 -7.37 1.61 4.47
N VAL A 21 -6.42 0.85 3.97
CA VAL A 21 -6.64 -0.12 2.90
C VAL A 21 -6.32 -1.51 3.42
N THR A 22 -7.20 -2.47 3.13
CA THR A 22 -6.98 -3.90 3.33
C THR A 22 -7.50 -4.63 2.11
N GLU A 23 -6.60 -5.25 1.36
CA GLU A 23 -6.93 -5.99 0.15
C GLU A 23 -6.29 -7.38 0.19
N LEU A 24 -7.00 -8.35 -0.35
CA LEU A 24 -6.47 -9.68 -0.63
C LEU A 24 -6.29 -9.79 -2.14
N LEU A 25 -5.05 -9.89 -2.59
CA LEU A 25 -4.69 -9.87 -4.00
C LEU A 25 -4.27 -11.28 -4.44
N GLY A 26 -5.04 -11.84 -5.38
CA GLY A 26 -4.76 -13.13 -5.99
C GLY A 26 -4.83 -14.33 -5.03
N THR A 27 -4.73 -15.52 -5.61
CA THR A 27 -4.63 -16.80 -4.92
C THR A 27 -4.12 -17.87 -5.90
N GLY A 28 -3.47 -18.93 -5.41
CA GLY A 28 -3.08 -20.10 -6.20
C GLY A 28 -1.96 -19.87 -7.22
N ALA A 29 -1.08 -18.89 -7.00
CA ALA A 29 0.05 -18.58 -7.88
C ALA A 29 1.34 -19.34 -7.52
N CYS A 30 1.60 -19.63 -6.24
CA CYS A 30 2.79 -20.37 -5.83
C CYS A 30 2.68 -21.87 -6.14
N HIS A 31 1.46 -22.42 -6.23
CA HIS A 31 1.23 -23.84 -6.54
C HIS A 31 0.12 -24.04 -7.58
N PRO A 32 0.35 -23.71 -8.87
CA PRO A 32 -0.66 -23.83 -9.91
C PRO A 32 -1.20 -25.26 -10.06
N GLY A 33 -2.52 -25.41 -10.07
CA GLY A 33 -3.20 -26.70 -10.23
C GLY A 33 -3.28 -27.55 -8.96
N LEU A 34 -2.77 -27.07 -7.82
CA LEU A 34 -2.92 -27.70 -6.51
C LEU A 34 -4.00 -26.98 -5.69
N GLY A 35 -4.99 -27.73 -5.19
CA GLY A 35 -6.05 -27.21 -4.33
C GLY A 35 -7.31 -26.76 -5.07
N ASP A 36 -8.37 -26.50 -4.30
CA ASP A 36 -9.66 -26.02 -4.80
C ASP A 36 -9.72 -24.48 -4.68
N ALA A 37 -9.84 -23.80 -5.82
CA ALA A 37 -9.94 -22.33 -5.87
C ALA A 37 -11.29 -21.80 -5.32
N SER A 38 -12.27 -22.66 -5.07
CA SER A 38 -13.58 -22.29 -4.51
C SER A 38 -13.65 -22.30 -2.97
N ALA A 39 -12.56 -22.71 -2.30
CA ALA A 39 -12.45 -22.79 -0.84
C ALA A 39 -11.75 -21.56 -0.20
N ASP A 40 -11.53 -21.62 1.13
CA ASP A 40 -10.65 -20.69 1.86
C ASP A 40 -9.29 -20.62 1.15
N PRO A 41 -8.88 -19.44 0.62
CA PRO A 41 -7.76 -19.38 -0.30
C PRO A 41 -6.47 -19.90 0.36
N PRO A 42 -5.75 -20.84 -0.28
CA PRO A 42 -4.57 -21.46 0.32
C PRO A 42 -3.43 -20.45 0.55
N GLU A 43 -3.43 -19.36 -0.23
CA GLU A 43 -2.47 -18.27 -0.15
C GLU A 43 -3.09 -17.00 -0.72
N VAL A 44 -2.59 -15.86 -0.25
CA VAL A 44 -3.01 -14.54 -0.72
C VAL A 44 -1.84 -13.57 -0.56
N VAL A 45 -1.80 -12.54 -1.39
CA VAL A 45 -1.02 -11.34 -1.07
C VAL A 45 -1.90 -10.41 -0.27
N LEU A 46 -1.57 -10.23 1.01
CA LEU A 46 -2.23 -9.25 1.87
C LEU A 46 -1.61 -7.88 1.64
N HIS A 47 -2.38 -6.96 1.04
CA HIS A 47 -1.98 -5.57 0.88
C HIS A 47 -2.63 -4.70 1.96
N LEU A 48 -1.80 -3.96 2.69
CA LEU A 48 -2.20 -3.05 3.73
C LEU A 48 -1.57 -1.69 3.47
N ALA A 49 -2.37 -0.63 3.54
CA ALA A 49 -1.88 0.73 3.47
C ALA A 49 -2.60 1.61 4.49
N VAL A 50 -1.92 2.68 4.90
CA VAL A 50 -2.50 3.76 5.69
C VAL A 50 -2.03 5.10 5.14
N ARG A 51 -2.85 6.13 5.32
CA ARG A 51 -2.43 7.54 5.21
C ARG A 51 -2.82 8.30 6.48
N GLY A 52 -2.18 9.42 6.72
CA GLY A 52 -2.49 10.28 7.85
C GLY A 52 -1.49 11.42 7.99
N GLU A 53 -1.88 12.45 8.72
CA GLU A 53 -1.05 13.65 8.93
C GLU A 53 0.08 13.41 9.95
N ASP A 54 -0.14 12.51 10.92
CA ASP A 54 0.87 12.15 11.91
C ASP A 54 1.87 11.12 11.32
N ARG A 55 3.04 11.64 10.92
CA ARG A 55 4.15 10.82 10.42
C ARG A 55 4.62 9.76 11.42
N ALA A 56 4.51 10.01 12.73
CA ALA A 56 4.89 9.04 13.75
C ALA A 56 3.90 7.87 13.81
N ALA A 57 2.60 8.14 13.73
CA ALA A 57 1.56 7.12 13.61
C ALA A 57 1.76 6.25 12.35
N VAL A 58 2.00 6.87 11.18
CA VAL A 58 2.25 6.14 9.92
C VAL A 58 3.54 5.31 10.01
N THR A 59 4.58 5.85 10.66
CA THR A 59 5.82 5.11 10.90
C THR A 59 5.58 3.90 11.81
N ARG A 60 4.75 4.06 12.85
CA ARG A 60 4.38 2.97 13.76
C ARG A 60 3.62 1.85 13.03
N PHE A 61 2.73 2.18 12.10
CA PHE A 61 2.08 1.18 11.23
C PHE A 61 3.12 0.29 10.53
N GLY A 62 4.15 0.88 9.92
CA GLY A 62 5.21 0.10 9.25
C GLY A 62 5.96 -0.85 10.19
N TYR A 63 6.00 -0.57 11.49
CA TYR A 63 6.68 -1.42 12.48
C TYR A 63 5.88 -2.68 12.83
N GLU A 64 4.57 -2.70 12.56
CA GLU A 64 3.71 -3.85 12.86
C GLU A 64 3.73 -4.91 11.76
N LEU A 65 4.31 -4.60 10.58
CA LEU A 65 4.40 -5.54 9.46
C LEU A 65 5.55 -6.56 9.63
N ALA A 66 6.75 -6.10 10.00
CA ALA A 66 7.92 -6.98 10.16
C ALA A 66 7.69 -8.14 11.16
N PRO A 67 7.02 -7.94 12.31
CA PRO A 67 6.71 -9.02 13.25
C PRO A 67 5.81 -10.12 12.68
N LEU A 68 5.10 -9.90 11.58
CA LEU A 68 4.25 -10.93 10.98
C LEU A 68 5.05 -12.11 10.41
N VAL A 69 6.34 -11.93 10.12
CA VAL A 69 7.21 -13.02 9.64
C VAL A 69 7.35 -14.12 10.69
N THR A 70 7.43 -13.75 11.97
CA THR A 70 7.62 -14.72 13.08
C THR A 70 6.38 -14.92 13.93
N SER A 71 5.46 -13.95 13.94
CA SER A 71 4.28 -13.92 14.80
C SER A 71 2.97 -13.78 14.01
N GLY A 72 3.01 -13.99 12.70
CA GLY A 72 1.84 -13.98 11.82
C GLY A 72 1.39 -15.41 11.45
N PRO A 73 0.49 -15.52 10.46
CA PRO A 73 0.13 -16.81 9.87
C PRO A 73 1.37 -17.58 9.37
N PRO A 74 1.30 -18.92 9.34
CA PRO A 74 2.38 -19.73 8.77
C PRO A 74 2.62 -19.35 7.31
N GLY A 75 3.88 -19.33 6.89
CA GLY A 75 4.25 -19.05 5.48
C GLY A 75 4.23 -17.58 5.07
N VAL A 76 4.12 -16.63 6.01
CA VAL A 76 4.23 -15.20 5.68
C VAL A 76 5.61 -14.86 5.13
N THR A 77 5.61 -14.25 3.95
CA THR A 77 6.80 -13.64 3.34
C THR A 77 6.48 -12.18 2.98
N GLY A 78 7.50 -11.32 2.97
CA GLY A 78 7.34 -9.89 2.66
C GLY A 78 8.03 -9.54 1.36
N PHE A 79 7.29 -8.96 0.41
CA PHE A 79 7.86 -8.46 -0.85
C PHE A 79 8.48 -7.06 -0.73
N ALA A 80 7.98 -6.23 0.19
CA ALA A 80 8.36 -4.82 0.32
C ALA A 80 9.09 -4.55 1.65
N GLY A 81 10.35 -4.98 1.76
CA GLY A 81 11.30 -4.56 2.82
C GLY A 81 10.91 -4.83 4.29
N GLY A 82 9.79 -5.52 4.56
CA GLY A 82 9.29 -5.89 5.88
C GLY A 82 8.81 -4.73 6.77
N ARG A 83 9.41 -3.54 6.65
CA ARG A 83 9.18 -2.36 7.50
C ARG A 83 9.15 -1.09 6.64
N PRO A 84 8.03 -0.79 5.96
CA PRO A 84 7.92 0.38 5.13
C PRO A 84 8.11 1.66 5.97
N LYS A 85 8.76 2.66 5.37
CA LYS A 85 8.95 3.98 5.99
C LYS A 85 7.80 4.90 5.60
N ALA A 86 7.35 5.75 6.51
CA ALA A 86 6.39 6.80 6.17
C ALA A 86 7.00 7.74 5.12
N GLN A 87 6.25 7.97 4.04
CA GLN A 87 6.61 8.86 2.92
C GLN A 87 5.51 9.91 2.73
N GLU A 88 5.86 11.03 2.11
CA GLU A 88 4.88 12.03 1.69
C GLU A 88 4.05 11.51 0.52
N ILE A 89 2.76 11.85 0.53
CA ILE A 89 1.84 11.46 -0.54
C ILE A 89 1.91 12.51 -1.64
N VAL A 90 2.46 12.14 -2.80
CA VAL A 90 2.38 12.96 -4.00
C VAL A 90 1.03 12.68 -4.66
N ALA A 91 0.08 13.58 -4.45
CA ALA A 91 -1.25 13.49 -5.04
C ALA A 91 -1.34 14.34 -6.31
N TYR A 92 -2.09 13.85 -7.29
CA TYR A 92 -2.46 14.63 -8.46
C TYR A 92 -3.56 15.62 -8.07
N TRP A 93 -3.28 16.92 -8.19
CA TRP A 93 -4.26 17.99 -8.02
C TRP A 93 -4.61 18.61 -9.38
N PRO A 94 -5.58 18.05 -10.13
CA PRO A 94 -6.01 18.65 -11.38
C PRO A 94 -6.69 19.98 -11.10
N ALA A 95 -6.25 21.03 -11.79
CA ALA A 95 -6.93 22.31 -11.83
C ALA A 95 -7.21 22.70 -13.27
N LEU A 96 -8.36 23.34 -13.49
CA LEU A 96 -8.70 23.91 -14.80
C LEU A 96 -8.05 25.29 -14.92
N VAL A 97 -7.41 25.53 -16.06
CA VAL A 97 -6.94 26.86 -16.45
C VAL A 97 -7.71 27.32 -17.68
N ARG A 98 -8.09 28.61 -17.74
CA ARG A 98 -8.71 29.17 -18.94
C ARG A 98 -7.73 29.04 -20.10
N LYS A 99 -8.19 28.53 -21.24
CA LYS A 99 -7.38 28.35 -22.46
C LYS A 99 -6.66 29.65 -22.88
N THR A 100 -7.27 30.81 -22.63
CA THR A 100 -6.69 32.14 -22.92
C THR A 100 -5.41 32.45 -22.15
N LEU A 101 -5.10 31.69 -21.09
CA LEU A 101 -3.89 31.85 -20.27
C LEU A 101 -2.76 30.92 -20.73
N VAL A 102 -2.99 30.06 -21.72
CA VAL A 102 -2.01 29.12 -22.25
C VAL A 102 -1.53 29.63 -23.60
N ASP A 103 -0.23 29.94 -23.71
CA ASP A 103 0.38 30.33 -24.99
C ASP A 103 0.60 29.09 -25.87
N PRO A 104 -0.01 29.03 -27.07
CA PRO A 104 0.13 27.89 -27.97
C PRO A 104 1.49 27.81 -28.69
N HIS A 105 2.38 28.80 -28.59
CA HIS A 105 3.62 28.87 -29.38
C HIS A 105 4.76 27.97 -28.86
N LEU A 106 4.47 26.71 -28.54
CA LEU A 106 5.51 25.73 -28.23
C LEU A 106 6.17 25.24 -29.53
N ARG A 107 7.41 25.64 -29.79
CA ARG A 107 8.24 25.07 -30.86
C ARG A 107 9.21 24.06 -30.26
N VAL A 108 9.01 22.78 -30.54
CA VAL A 108 9.94 21.70 -30.17
C VAL A 108 10.81 21.35 -31.37
N THR A 109 12.13 21.37 -31.19
CA THR A 109 13.11 20.90 -32.18
C THR A 109 13.97 19.81 -31.57
N VAL A 110 14.26 18.77 -32.35
CA VAL A 110 15.16 17.67 -31.95
C VAL A 110 16.40 17.75 -32.83
N GLU A 111 17.57 17.82 -32.22
CA GLU A 111 18.86 17.76 -32.92
C GLU A 111 19.48 16.39 -32.69
N SER A 112 19.89 15.72 -33.76
CA SER A 112 20.66 14.47 -33.74
C SER A 112 22.14 14.77 -33.97
N ALA A 113 23.02 14.14 -33.18
CA ALA A 113 24.46 14.17 -33.37
C ALA A 113 24.92 13.33 -34.57
#